data_AF-A0A7D3X0S5-F1
#
_entry.id   AF-A0A7D3X0S5-F1
#
_cell.length_a   1.000
_cell.length_b   1.000
_cell.length_c   1.000
_cell.angle_alpha   90.00
_cell.angle_beta   90.00
_cell.angle_gamma   90.00
#
_symmetry.space_group_name_H-M   'P 1'
#
loop_
_entity.id
_entity.type
_entity.pdbx_description
1 polymer ?
#
loop_
_entity_poly.entity_id
_entity_poly.type
_entity_poly.pdbx_seq_one_letter_code
_entity_poly.pdbx_strand_id
1 'polypeptide(L)'
;MALGGAFGAGGRTEFRPVPRDRDQAFFRFDDGWLTRLISWVRPRYQTFNPNLLPADVAPLTITARALDHTALALLPEQAFVAEADSLRRLLTNEVLAQAMQATPPEVRARMTQELLPALRARRDALPAVARRYFEVLQQAAVVTGTDAPERFELLAEGPGRLQLRVFARSPTRPDSLLGEQHYDVRRTTRLSVYGLGGKDEFNLRGRLAPGFAVHLYGGAGRNVFLQEDILVPNADGISVYPGPDDLVQVGHTVRVLPAPAVAAPGTAAEWLGSQYRLRLGNRVESRGE
;
A
#
# COMPACT_ATOMS: atom_id res chain seq x y z
N MET A 1 7.66 -3.54 11.35
CA MET A 1 7.62 -2.10 11.67
C MET A 1 6.41 -1.88 12.56
N ALA A 2 6.53 -1.15 13.67
CA ALA A 2 5.38 -0.80 14.51
C ALA A 2 5.19 0.72 14.42
N LEU A 3 3.97 1.16 14.14
CA LEU A 3 3.59 2.57 14.29
C LEU A 3 3.45 2.84 15.79
N GLY A 4 4.36 3.62 16.36
CA GLY A 4 4.28 4.10 17.74
C GLY A 4 3.51 5.41 17.78
N GLY A 5 2.59 5.54 18.74
CA GLY A 5 1.58 6.60 18.79
C GLY A 5 2.09 8.01 19.14
N ALA A 6 1.36 8.97 18.58
CA ALA A 6 1.11 10.37 18.93
C ALA A 6 2.14 11.09 19.82
N PHE A 7 2.94 11.94 19.19
CA PHE A 7 3.51 13.12 19.84
C PHE A 7 3.11 14.32 18.98
N GLY A 8 2.29 15.22 19.49
CA GLY A 8 1.87 16.40 18.74
C GLY A 8 1.59 17.57 19.66
N ALA A 9 2.43 18.60 19.58
CA ALA A 9 2.03 19.94 20.02
C ALA A 9 1.11 20.53 18.93
N GLY A 10 -0.13 20.86 19.28
CA GLY A 10 -1.08 21.54 18.38
C GLY A 10 -2.26 20.71 17.84
N GLY A 11 -2.60 19.57 18.46
CA GLY A 11 -3.84 18.84 18.15
C GLY A 11 -3.84 18.00 16.86
N ARG A 12 -2.67 17.77 16.25
CA ARG A 12 -2.49 16.83 15.13
C ARG A 12 -1.75 15.58 15.60
N THR A 13 -2.23 14.42 15.19
CA THR A 13 -1.57 13.13 15.46
C THR A 13 -0.41 12.94 14.49
N GLU A 14 0.83 13.00 14.99
CA GLU A 14 2.03 12.65 14.23
C GLU A 14 2.32 11.15 14.36
N PHE A 15 2.57 10.49 13.23
CA PHE A 15 2.99 9.10 13.19
C PHE A 15 4.48 9.02 12.91
N ARG A 16 5.24 8.45 13.85
CA ARG A 16 6.68 8.24 13.66
C ARG A 16 6.99 6.75 13.47
N PRO A 17 7.78 6.39 12.45
CA PRO A 17 8.25 5.02 12.32
C PRO A 17 9.14 4.65 13.51
N VAL A 18 8.76 3.62 14.27
CA VAL A 18 9.60 3.05 15.33
C VAL A 18 10.19 1.73 14.82
N PRO A 19 11.47 1.71 14.41
CA PRO A 19 12.13 0.48 14.01
C PRO A 19 12.38 -0.36 15.26
N ARG A 20 11.56 -1.40 15.45
CA ARG A 20 11.69 -2.35 16.57
C ARG A 20 12.85 -3.31 16.41
N ASP A 21 13.12 -3.71 15.16
CA ASP A 21 14.11 -4.74 14.87
C ASP A 21 14.95 -4.33 13.65
N ARG A 22 16.26 -4.50 13.76
CA ARG A 22 17.27 -4.18 12.73
C ARG A 22 18.27 -5.32 12.54
N ASP A 23 18.06 -6.44 13.22
CA ASP A 23 18.91 -7.63 13.19
C ASP A 23 19.15 -8.18 11.76
N GLN A 24 18.19 -7.97 10.86
CA GLN A 24 18.21 -8.47 9.48
C GLN A 24 18.58 -7.41 8.42
N ALA A 25 18.98 -6.20 8.81
CA ALA A 25 19.25 -5.13 7.85
C ALA A 25 20.37 -5.46 6.83
N PHE A 26 21.36 -6.25 7.26
CA PHE A 26 22.48 -6.72 6.44
C PHE A 26 22.51 -8.25 6.36
N PHE A 27 21.35 -8.87 6.20
CA PHE A 27 21.19 -10.32 6.17
C PHE A 27 22.14 -10.99 5.17
N ARG A 28 22.80 -12.07 5.60
CA ARG A 28 23.69 -12.90 4.76
C ARG A 28 23.23 -14.34 4.83
N PHE A 29 22.95 -14.92 3.67
CA PHE A 29 22.34 -16.24 3.54
C PHE A 29 22.73 -16.93 2.22
N ASP A 30 23.97 -16.71 1.78
CA ASP A 30 24.55 -17.23 0.54
C ASP A 30 25.91 -17.93 0.78
N ASP A 31 26.18 -18.31 2.02
CA ASP A 31 27.41 -18.95 2.50
C ASP A 31 27.54 -20.44 2.16
N GLY A 32 26.52 -21.05 1.54
CA GLY A 32 26.53 -22.45 1.14
C GLY A 32 25.56 -22.77 0.01
N TRP A 33 25.73 -23.94 -0.61
CA TRP A 33 24.84 -24.40 -1.69
C TRP A 33 23.39 -24.55 -1.20
N LEU A 34 23.19 -24.98 0.05
CA LEU A 34 21.86 -25.11 0.66
C LEU A 34 21.20 -23.75 0.89
N THR A 35 21.93 -22.76 1.41
CA THR A 35 21.40 -21.41 1.68
C THR A 35 21.10 -20.66 0.37
N ARG A 36 21.92 -20.87 -0.67
CA ARG A 36 21.62 -20.41 -2.05
C ARG A 36 20.38 -21.08 -2.65
N LEU A 37 20.21 -22.39 -2.46
CA LEU A 37 19.01 -23.12 -2.89
C LEU A 37 17.76 -22.59 -2.17
N ILE A 38 17.83 -22.36 -0.86
CA ILE A 38 16.72 -21.80 -0.09
C ILE A 38 16.39 -20.39 -0.58
N SER A 39 17.38 -19.53 -0.84
CA SER A 39 17.15 -18.19 -1.38
C SER A 39 16.46 -18.21 -2.75
N TRP A 40 16.78 -19.22 -3.58
CA TRP A 40 16.11 -19.44 -4.87
C TRP A 40 14.65 -19.89 -4.71
N VAL A 41 14.36 -20.81 -3.78
CA VAL A 41 13.00 -21.33 -3.52
C VAL A 41 12.15 -20.32 -2.72
N ARG A 42 12.78 -19.50 -1.88
CA ARG A 42 12.14 -18.51 -1.00
C ARG A 42 12.77 -17.13 -1.24
N PRO A 43 12.39 -16.42 -2.31
CA PRO A 43 13.01 -15.15 -2.70
C PRO A 43 12.89 -14.01 -1.69
N ARG A 44 12.18 -14.19 -0.57
CA ARG A 44 12.15 -13.22 0.54
C ARG A 44 13.43 -13.23 1.38
N TYR A 45 14.16 -14.35 1.37
CA TYR A 45 15.43 -14.51 2.07
C TYR A 45 16.54 -14.26 1.07
N GLN A 46 17.08 -13.05 1.08
CA GLN A 46 18.13 -12.65 0.15
C GLN A 46 19.30 -12.06 0.90
N THR A 47 20.51 -12.42 0.48
CA THR A 47 21.73 -11.76 0.96
C THR A 47 21.73 -10.30 0.52
N PHE A 48 22.07 -9.41 1.46
CA PHE A 48 22.39 -8.03 1.19
C PHE A 48 23.68 -7.95 0.37
N ASN A 49 23.53 -7.73 -0.94
CA ASN A 49 24.65 -7.62 -1.87
C ASN A 49 24.48 -6.38 -2.78
N PRO A 50 25.54 -5.97 -3.51
CA PRO A 50 25.51 -4.78 -4.36
C PRO A 50 24.48 -4.86 -5.50
N ASN A 51 24.15 -6.07 -5.96
CA ASN A 51 23.26 -6.32 -7.08
C ASN A 51 21.83 -6.57 -6.59
N LEU A 52 21.04 -5.50 -6.51
CA LEU A 52 19.60 -5.59 -6.25
C LEU A 52 18.85 -5.66 -7.58
N LEU A 53 18.29 -6.82 -7.93
CA LEU A 53 17.56 -6.98 -9.17
C LEU A 53 16.12 -6.46 -9.03
N PRO A 54 15.49 -5.97 -10.12
CA PRO A 54 14.08 -5.57 -10.08
C PRO A 54 13.10 -6.70 -9.67
N ALA A 55 13.51 -7.96 -9.86
CA ALA A 55 12.75 -9.14 -9.45
C ALA A 55 12.72 -9.32 -7.92
N ASP A 56 13.69 -8.76 -7.21
CA ASP A 56 13.86 -8.91 -5.75
C ASP A 56 12.95 -7.99 -4.95
N VAL A 57 12.49 -6.90 -5.55
CA VAL A 57 11.72 -5.85 -4.89
C VAL A 57 10.37 -6.38 -4.36
N ALA A 58 9.66 -7.19 -5.16
CA ALA A 58 8.35 -7.72 -4.77
C ALA A 58 8.43 -8.72 -3.59
N PRO A 59 9.35 -9.69 -3.58
CA PRO A 59 9.55 -10.58 -2.43
C PRO A 59 9.98 -9.85 -1.14
N LEU A 60 10.89 -8.87 -1.23
CA LEU A 60 11.42 -8.17 -0.06
C LEU A 60 10.38 -7.29 0.65
N THR A 61 9.34 -6.87 -0.06
CA THR A 61 8.31 -5.94 0.45
C THR A 61 7.05 -6.65 0.92
N ILE A 62 6.97 -7.98 0.81
CA ILE A 62 5.75 -8.75 1.06
C ILE A 62 5.17 -8.58 2.47
N THR A 63 6.03 -8.41 3.48
CA THR A 63 5.64 -8.26 4.89
C THR A 63 5.03 -6.89 5.18
N ALA A 64 5.50 -5.84 4.48
CA ALA A 64 5.03 -4.47 4.68
C ALA A 64 3.83 -4.14 3.79
N ARG A 65 3.61 -4.92 2.73
CA ARG A 65 2.62 -4.68 1.66
C ARG A 65 1.25 -4.21 2.14
N ALA A 66 0.73 -4.77 3.23
CA ALA A 66 -0.57 -4.40 3.75
C ALA A 66 -0.63 -2.95 4.28
N LEU A 67 0.37 -2.53 5.07
CA LEU A 67 0.52 -1.15 5.51
C LEU A 67 0.80 -0.25 4.33
N ASP A 68 1.63 -0.70 3.39
CA ASP A 68 2.01 0.08 2.22
C ASP A 68 0.78 0.37 1.34
N HIS A 69 -0.12 -0.60 1.16
CA HIS A 69 -1.42 -0.38 0.51
C HIS A 69 -2.33 0.59 1.28
N THR A 70 -2.19 0.69 2.59
CA THR A 70 -3.01 1.63 3.38
C THR A 70 -2.43 3.04 3.31
N ALA A 71 -1.11 3.17 3.42
CA ALA A 71 -0.42 4.46 3.58
C ALA A 71 0.03 5.10 2.26
N LEU A 72 0.32 4.30 1.24
CA LEU A 72 0.98 4.77 0.01
C LEU A 72 0.09 4.67 -1.24
N ALA A 73 -1.11 4.09 -1.14
CA ALA A 73 -1.95 3.78 -2.30
C ALA A 73 -2.36 4.99 -3.16
N LEU A 74 -2.48 6.17 -2.54
CA LEU A 74 -2.84 7.41 -3.24
C LEU A 74 -1.62 8.24 -3.65
N LEU A 75 -0.39 7.80 -3.37
CA LEU A 75 0.82 8.53 -3.75
C LEU A 75 1.23 8.26 -5.20
N PRO A 76 1.55 9.29 -5.98
CA PRO A 76 1.97 9.11 -7.37
C PRO A 76 3.40 8.57 -7.46
N GLU A 77 3.78 7.94 -8.58
CA GLU A 77 5.13 7.38 -8.80
C GLU A 77 6.24 8.40 -8.48
N GLN A 78 6.02 9.67 -8.84
CA GLN A 78 6.99 10.75 -8.63
C GLN A 78 7.29 10.95 -7.14
N ALA A 79 6.33 10.74 -6.24
CA ALA A 79 6.57 10.83 -4.80
C ALA A 79 7.55 9.76 -4.31
N PHE A 80 7.40 8.51 -4.79
CA PHE A 80 8.31 7.41 -4.47
C PHE A 80 9.73 7.70 -4.97
N VAL A 81 9.87 8.13 -6.22
CA VAL A 81 11.17 8.43 -6.82
C VAL A 81 11.81 9.64 -6.15
N ALA A 82 11.05 10.69 -5.86
CA ALA A 82 11.56 11.89 -5.19
C ALA A 82 12.08 11.59 -3.79
N GLU A 83 11.36 10.77 -3.01
CA GLU A 83 11.82 10.35 -1.68
C GLU A 83 13.08 9.48 -1.76
N ALA A 84 13.12 8.52 -2.70
CA ALA A 84 14.31 7.70 -2.93
C ALA A 84 15.52 8.53 -3.35
N ASP A 85 15.32 9.55 -4.19
CA ASP A 85 16.35 10.51 -4.58
C ASP A 85 16.80 11.39 -3.42
N SER A 86 15.89 11.79 -2.53
CA SER A 86 16.21 12.51 -1.29
C SER A 86 17.15 11.68 -0.42
N LEU A 87 16.79 10.41 -0.15
CA LEU A 87 17.61 9.49 0.61
C LEU A 87 18.98 9.24 -0.04
N ARG A 88 19.02 9.08 -1.36
CA ARG A 88 20.27 8.92 -2.11
C ARG A 88 21.21 10.12 -1.90
N ARG A 89 20.69 11.34 -1.89
CA ARG A 89 21.50 12.56 -1.66
C ARG A 89 21.96 12.71 -0.21
N LEU A 90 21.14 12.31 0.76
CA LEU A 90 21.49 12.38 2.19
C LEU A 90 22.57 11.36 2.57
N LEU A 91 22.62 10.21 1.89
CA LEU A 91 23.57 9.12 2.15
C LEU A 91 24.86 9.28 1.34
N THR A 92 25.59 10.38 1.52
CA THR A 92 26.84 10.63 0.76
C THR A 92 27.91 9.56 1.02
N ASN A 93 28.96 9.53 0.19
CA ASN A 93 30.07 8.60 0.37
C ASN A 93 30.76 8.78 1.73
N GLU A 94 30.82 10.02 2.20
CA GLU A 94 31.40 10.42 3.48
C GLU A 94 30.53 9.92 4.63
N VAL A 95 29.21 10.12 4.56
CA VAL A 95 28.26 9.59 5.56
C VAL A 95 28.36 8.08 5.66
N LEU A 96 28.39 7.37 4.52
CA LEU A 96 28.52 5.91 4.49
C LEU A 96 29.87 5.44 5.05
N ALA A 97 30.97 6.13 4.74
CA ALA A 97 32.28 5.80 5.29
C ALA A 97 32.37 6.09 6.80
N GLN A 98 31.76 7.19 7.25
CA GLN A 98 31.70 7.55 8.67
C GLN A 98 30.86 6.53 9.45
N ALA A 99 29.77 6.02 8.90
CA ALA A 99 28.96 4.98 9.53
C ALA A 99 29.78 3.71 9.82
N MET A 100 30.75 3.35 8.97
CA MET A 100 31.63 2.20 9.22
C MET A 100 32.55 2.39 10.43
N GLN A 101 32.79 3.63 10.88
CA GLN A 101 33.60 3.90 12.09
C GLN A 101 32.86 3.53 13.38
N ALA A 102 31.52 3.44 13.35
CA ALA A 102 30.74 2.98 14.50
C ALA A 102 30.88 1.47 14.75
N THR A 103 31.52 0.74 13.84
CA THR A 103 31.76 -0.71 13.94
C THR A 103 32.96 -0.99 14.88
N PRO A 104 32.91 -2.06 15.70
CA PRO A 104 34.04 -2.45 16.55
C PRO A 104 35.35 -2.58 15.75
N PRO A 105 36.48 -2.07 16.26
CA PRO A 105 37.73 -1.99 15.52
C PRO A 105 38.23 -3.36 15.02
N GLU A 106 37.93 -4.43 15.75
CA GLU A 106 38.34 -5.80 15.47
C GLU A 106 37.76 -6.33 14.15
N VAL A 107 36.54 -5.92 13.80
CA VAL A 107 35.83 -6.37 12.58
C VAL A 107 35.69 -5.27 11.53
N ARG A 108 36.05 -4.03 11.86
CA ARG A 108 35.84 -2.84 11.03
C ARG A 108 36.43 -2.99 9.63
N ALA A 109 37.68 -3.45 9.53
CA ALA A 109 38.36 -3.58 8.24
C ALA A 109 37.59 -4.52 7.30
N ARG A 110 37.23 -5.71 7.80
CA ARG A 110 36.47 -6.72 7.07
C ARG A 110 35.06 -6.22 6.71
N MET A 111 34.33 -5.68 7.68
CA MET A 111 32.97 -5.18 7.45
C MET A 111 32.95 -4.01 6.46
N THR A 112 33.92 -3.11 6.53
CA THR A 112 34.06 -2.01 5.57
C THR A 112 34.30 -2.54 4.16
N GLN A 113 35.21 -3.52 4.00
CA GLN A 113 35.51 -4.12 2.71
C GLN A 113 34.31 -4.83 2.08
N GLU A 114 33.51 -5.54 2.89
CA GLU A 114 32.37 -6.32 2.41
C GLU A 114 31.10 -5.46 2.22
N LEU A 115 30.78 -4.56 3.16
CA LEU A 115 29.49 -3.88 3.22
C LEU A 115 29.47 -2.52 2.51
N LEU A 116 30.56 -1.75 2.56
CA LEU A 116 30.59 -0.40 2.00
C LEU A 116 30.31 -0.37 0.48
N PRO A 117 30.84 -1.29 -0.34
CA PRO A 117 30.50 -1.36 -1.77
C PRO A 117 29.01 -1.65 -2.00
N ALA A 118 28.42 -2.56 -1.20
CA ALA A 118 27.01 -2.91 -1.31
C ALA A 118 26.10 -1.75 -0.91
N LEU A 119 26.45 -1.01 0.16
CA LEU A 119 25.73 0.19 0.59
C LEU A 119 25.70 1.25 -0.52
N ARG A 120 26.85 1.54 -1.13
CA ARG A 120 26.95 2.52 -2.23
C ARG A 120 26.11 2.09 -3.44
N ALA A 121 26.29 0.86 -3.90
CA ALA A 121 25.56 0.34 -5.06
C ALA A 121 24.04 0.37 -4.85
N ARG A 122 23.56 -0.05 -3.67
CA ARG A 122 22.12 -0.04 -3.38
C ARG A 122 21.56 1.36 -3.21
N ARG A 123 22.32 2.28 -2.58
CA ARG A 123 21.97 3.70 -2.51
C ARG A 123 21.78 4.28 -3.92
N ASP A 124 22.71 3.99 -4.82
CA ASP A 124 22.68 4.52 -6.19
C ASP A 124 21.51 3.91 -7.01
N ALA A 125 21.11 2.68 -6.70
CA ALA A 125 19.96 2.01 -7.29
C ALA A 125 18.60 2.44 -6.73
N LEU A 126 18.54 3.17 -5.60
CA LEU A 126 17.28 3.50 -4.90
C LEU A 126 16.19 4.07 -5.80
N PRO A 127 16.44 5.02 -6.73
CA PRO A 127 15.38 5.59 -7.57
C PRO A 127 14.74 4.55 -8.49
N ALA A 128 15.54 3.64 -9.07
CA ALA A 128 15.04 2.57 -9.93
C ALA A 128 14.23 1.54 -9.12
N VAL A 129 14.71 1.22 -7.91
CA VAL A 129 14.03 0.32 -6.98
C VAL A 129 12.70 0.90 -6.53
N ALA A 130 12.63 2.21 -6.24
CA ALA A 130 11.41 2.89 -5.84
C ALA A 130 10.35 2.89 -6.95
N ARG A 131 10.75 3.12 -8.20
CA ARG A 131 9.86 2.93 -9.36
C ARG A 131 9.35 1.50 -9.45
N ARG A 132 10.24 0.52 -9.35
CA ARG A 132 9.86 -0.89 -9.40
C ARG A 132 8.90 -1.26 -8.27
N TYR A 133 9.13 -0.71 -7.08
CA TYR A 133 8.28 -0.94 -5.93
C TYR A 133 6.88 -0.35 -6.12
N PHE A 134 6.78 0.87 -6.68
CA PHE A 134 5.49 1.44 -7.09
C PHE A 134 4.76 0.52 -8.08
N GLU A 135 5.44 0.02 -9.13
CA GLU A 135 4.82 -0.92 -10.09
C GLU A 135 4.28 -2.18 -9.41
N VAL A 136 5.00 -2.73 -8.43
CA VAL A 136 4.58 -3.91 -7.66
C VAL A 136 3.30 -3.62 -6.87
N LEU A 137 3.20 -2.44 -6.24
CA LEU A 137 1.99 -2.03 -5.53
C LEU A 137 0.82 -1.79 -6.48
N GLN A 138 1.08 -1.23 -7.67
CA GLN A 138 0.06 -0.92 -8.67
C GLN A 138 -0.41 -2.12 -9.48
N GLN A 139 0.30 -3.27 -9.48
CA GLN A 139 -0.12 -4.44 -10.25
C GLN A 139 -1.46 -5.00 -9.78
N ALA A 140 -1.64 -5.09 -8.46
CA ALA A 140 -2.90 -5.40 -7.79
C ALA A 140 -3.17 -4.29 -6.78
N ALA A 141 -3.61 -3.14 -7.29
CA ALA A 141 -3.82 -1.94 -6.52
C ALA A 141 -4.95 -2.14 -5.49
N VAL A 142 -4.72 -1.60 -4.30
CA VAL A 142 -5.67 -1.58 -3.20
C VAL A 142 -5.73 -0.15 -2.69
N VAL A 143 -6.94 0.38 -2.57
CA VAL A 143 -7.21 1.71 -2.01
C VAL A 143 -8.22 1.54 -0.89
N THR A 144 -7.95 2.16 0.25
CA THR A 144 -8.79 2.08 1.44
C THR A 144 -9.25 3.48 1.83
N GLY A 145 -10.53 3.62 2.13
CA GLY A 145 -11.12 4.77 2.81
C GLY A 145 -10.85 4.74 4.30
N THR A 146 -11.73 5.38 5.07
CA THR A 146 -11.66 5.47 6.51
C THR A 146 -13.02 5.16 7.15
N ASP A 147 -13.15 5.35 8.46
CA ASP A 147 -14.46 5.28 9.12
C ASP A 147 -15.23 6.62 9.03
N ALA A 148 -14.71 7.59 8.28
CA ALA A 148 -15.37 8.85 7.96
C ALA A 148 -16.01 8.80 6.56
N PRO A 149 -16.97 9.67 6.24
CA PRO A 149 -17.60 9.68 4.91
C PRO A 149 -16.63 10.13 3.81
N GLU A 150 -16.47 9.31 2.78
CA GLU A 150 -15.69 9.63 1.57
C GLU A 150 -16.51 9.50 0.28
N ARG A 151 -16.04 10.17 -0.77
CA ARG A 151 -16.53 10.00 -2.14
C ARG A 151 -15.42 9.45 -3.02
N PHE A 152 -15.67 8.31 -3.65
CA PHE A 152 -14.81 7.67 -4.63
C PHE A 152 -15.37 7.91 -6.03
N GLU A 153 -14.66 8.68 -6.85
CA GLU A 153 -15.00 8.90 -8.25
C GLU A 153 -14.10 8.04 -9.12
N LEU A 154 -14.71 7.11 -9.86
CA LEU A 154 -14.05 6.22 -10.80
C LEU A 154 -14.45 6.61 -12.22
N LEU A 155 -13.50 7.20 -12.94
CA LEU A 155 -13.69 7.64 -14.32
C LEU A 155 -12.83 6.80 -15.26
N ALA A 156 -13.48 6.02 -16.12
CA ALA A 156 -12.78 5.35 -17.21
C ALA A 156 -12.50 6.36 -18.35
N GLU A 157 -11.26 6.86 -18.41
CA GLU A 157 -10.82 7.92 -19.34
C GLU A 157 -10.66 7.45 -20.80
N GLY A 158 -10.78 6.15 -21.06
CA GLY A 158 -10.58 5.56 -22.37
C GLY A 158 -10.14 4.09 -22.29
N PRO A 159 -9.74 3.48 -23.42
CA PRO A 159 -9.42 2.06 -23.46
C PRO A 159 -8.27 1.71 -22.51
N GLY A 160 -8.60 1.05 -21.41
CA GLY A 160 -7.64 0.54 -20.44
C GLY A 160 -7.13 1.57 -19.44
N ARG A 161 -7.71 2.77 -19.37
CA ARG A 161 -7.31 3.80 -18.40
C ARG A 161 -8.44 4.09 -17.43
N LEU A 162 -8.08 4.23 -16.16
CA LEU A 162 -9.01 4.52 -15.07
C LEU A 162 -8.40 5.58 -14.16
N GLN A 163 -9.12 6.67 -13.96
CA GLN A 163 -8.81 7.66 -12.93
C GLN A 163 -9.66 7.36 -11.70
N LEU A 164 -9.02 7.33 -10.54
CA LEU A 164 -9.65 7.27 -9.23
C LEU A 164 -9.36 8.58 -8.50
N ARG A 165 -10.42 9.26 -8.05
CA ARG A 165 -10.31 10.38 -7.11
C ARG A 165 -11.02 10.04 -5.82
N VAL A 166 -10.40 10.38 -4.71
CA VAL A 166 -10.97 10.17 -3.37
C VAL A 166 -11.14 11.52 -2.70
N PHE A 167 -12.34 11.81 -2.24
CA PHE A 167 -12.67 13.06 -1.54
C PHE A 167 -13.14 12.77 -0.12
N ALA A 168 -12.68 13.58 0.83
CA ALA A 168 -13.28 13.65 2.15
C ALA A 168 -14.59 14.42 2.04
N ARG A 169 -15.67 13.83 2.55
CA ARG A 169 -16.98 14.47 2.56
C ARG A 169 -17.24 15.14 3.90
N SER A 170 -17.92 16.27 3.84
CA SER A 170 -18.32 17.01 5.04
C SER A 170 -19.74 17.54 4.88
N PRO A 171 -20.63 17.38 5.87
CA PRO A 171 -21.97 17.97 5.79
C PRO A 171 -21.93 19.51 5.85
N THR A 172 -20.84 20.08 6.38
CA THR A 172 -20.70 21.52 6.64
C THR A 172 -19.76 22.25 5.68
N ARG A 173 -19.02 21.51 4.83
CA ARG A 173 -17.99 22.09 3.97
C ARG A 173 -18.00 21.38 2.62
N PRO A 174 -17.59 22.06 1.53
CA PRO A 174 -17.36 21.38 0.26
C PRO A 174 -16.38 20.21 0.42
N ASP A 175 -16.56 19.19 -0.40
CA ASP A 175 -15.69 18.03 -0.42
C ASP A 175 -14.25 18.44 -0.74
N SER A 176 -13.29 17.78 -0.08
CA SER A 176 -11.87 18.06 -0.23
C SER A 176 -11.17 16.86 -0.86
N LEU A 177 -10.38 17.06 -1.91
CA LEU A 177 -9.60 16.01 -2.53
C LEU A 177 -8.56 15.46 -1.55
N LEU A 178 -8.61 14.16 -1.27
CA LEU A 178 -7.63 13.42 -0.47
C LEU A 178 -6.50 12.88 -1.34
N GLY A 179 -6.82 12.45 -2.57
CA GLY A 179 -5.83 11.94 -3.51
C GLY A 179 -6.43 11.57 -4.85
N GLU A 180 -5.55 11.44 -5.84
CA GLU A 180 -5.88 11.09 -7.22
C GLU A 180 -4.87 10.07 -7.73
N GLN A 181 -5.35 9.05 -8.42
CA GLN A 181 -4.54 8.00 -9.04
C GLN A 181 -5.03 7.66 -10.44
N HIS A 182 -4.08 7.33 -11.32
CA HIS A 182 -4.36 6.83 -12.66
C HIS A 182 -3.82 5.42 -12.80
N TYR A 183 -4.66 4.54 -13.32
CA TYR A 183 -4.36 3.15 -13.57
C TYR A 183 -4.42 2.84 -15.07
N ASP A 184 -3.52 1.98 -15.52
CA ASP A 184 -3.49 1.46 -16.89
C ASP A 184 -3.57 -0.07 -16.82
N VAL A 185 -4.53 -0.68 -17.52
CA VAL A 185 -4.77 -2.13 -17.53
C VAL A 185 -3.54 -2.96 -17.91
N ARG A 186 -2.59 -2.37 -18.66
CA ARG A 186 -1.33 -3.02 -19.03
C ARG A 186 -0.39 -3.21 -17.84
N ARG A 187 -0.59 -2.41 -16.79
CA ARG A 187 0.23 -2.43 -15.56
C ARG A 187 -0.58 -2.90 -14.35
N THR A 188 -1.86 -2.56 -14.31
CA THR A 188 -2.78 -2.81 -13.20
C THR A 188 -3.89 -3.73 -13.68
N THR A 189 -3.85 -5.00 -13.26
CA THR A 189 -4.87 -5.98 -13.67
C THR A 189 -6.06 -5.98 -12.70
N ARG A 190 -5.84 -5.53 -11.46
CA ARG A 190 -6.86 -5.45 -10.42
C ARG A 190 -6.76 -4.16 -9.62
N LEU A 191 -7.90 -3.52 -9.40
CA LEU A 191 -8.09 -2.46 -8.40
C LEU A 191 -9.15 -2.90 -7.40
N SER A 192 -8.85 -2.82 -6.11
CA SER A 192 -9.82 -3.04 -5.02
C SER A 192 -9.94 -1.77 -4.19
N VAL A 193 -11.15 -1.21 -4.11
CA VAL A 193 -11.45 -0.01 -3.32
C VAL A 193 -12.35 -0.41 -2.16
N TYR A 194 -11.95 -0.07 -0.94
CA TYR A 194 -12.69 -0.35 0.30
C TYR A 194 -13.17 0.96 0.91
N GLY A 195 -14.48 1.11 1.13
CA GLY A 195 -15.06 2.26 1.84
C GLY A 195 -14.79 2.22 3.34
N LEU A 196 -14.97 1.03 3.94
CA LEU A 196 -14.86 0.78 5.39
C LEU A 196 -16.07 1.32 6.16
N GLY A 197 -15.87 2.04 7.27
CA GLY A 197 -16.95 2.40 8.20
C GLY A 197 -17.71 3.67 7.80
N GLY A 198 -17.23 4.39 6.78
CA GLY A 198 -17.78 5.63 6.28
C GLY A 198 -19.16 5.50 5.64
N LYS A 199 -19.86 6.64 5.50
CA LYS A 199 -21.07 6.72 4.65
C LYS A 199 -20.64 7.11 3.24
N ASP A 200 -20.20 6.13 2.48
CA ASP A 200 -19.40 6.40 1.29
C ASP A 200 -20.25 6.49 0.02
N GLU A 201 -19.77 7.30 -0.93
CA GLU A 201 -20.35 7.42 -2.26
C GLU A 201 -19.37 6.92 -3.31
N PHE A 202 -19.78 5.92 -4.09
CA PHE A 202 -19.01 5.38 -5.20
C PHE A 202 -19.67 5.80 -6.52
N ASN A 203 -19.01 6.68 -7.26
CA ASN A 203 -19.50 7.20 -8.54
C ASN A 203 -18.71 6.59 -9.69
N LEU A 204 -19.40 5.83 -10.53
CA LEU A 204 -18.86 5.10 -11.67
C LEU A 204 -19.23 5.81 -12.97
N ARG A 205 -18.22 6.14 -13.79
CA ARG A 205 -18.39 6.80 -15.09
C ARG A 205 -17.56 6.12 -16.17
N GLY A 206 -18.12 6.02 -17.38
CA GLY A 206 -17.44 5.44 -18.54
C GLY A 206 -17.34 3.91 -18.56
N ARG A 207 -16.48 3.40 -19.45
CA ARG A 207 -16.36 1.98 -19.80
C ARG A 207 -14.96 1.42 -19.51
N LEU A 208 -14.88 0.35 -18.71
CA LEU A 208 -13.64 -0.39 -18.51
C LEU A 208 -13.26 -1.24 -19.72
N ALA A 209 -11.95 -1.40 -19.93
CA ALA A 209 -11.44 -2.35 -20.91
C ALA A 209 -11.45 -3.79 -20.36
N PRO A 210 -11.61 -4.80 -21.24
CA PRO A 210 -11.43 -6.19 -20.86
C PRO A 210 -10.08 -6.44 -20.18
N GLY A 211 -10.08 -7.27 -19.14
CA GLY A 211 -8.87 -7.62 -18.38
C GLY A 211 -8.57 -6.68 -17.21
N PHE A 212 -9.33 -5.60 -17.03
CA PHE A 212 -9.27 -4.77 -15.83
C PHE A 212 -10.39 -5.16 -14.84
N ALA A 213 -10.02 -5.78 -13.72
CA ALA A 213 -10.97 -6.09 -12.64
C ALA A 213 -10.99 -4.97 -11.59
N VAL A 214 -12.15 -4.34 -11.39
CA VAL A 214 -12.38 -3.32 -10.35
C VAL A 214 -13.38 -3.86 -9.34
N HIS A 215 -12.98 -3.90 -8.08
CA HIS A 215 -13.81 -4.38 -6.98
C HIS A 215 -14.07 -3.24 -6.00
N LEU A 216 -15.34 -2.95 -5.72
CA LEU A 216 -15.76 -1.91 -4.79
C LEU A 216 -16.46 -2.53 -3.59
N TYR A 217 -15.90 -2.35 -2.41
CA TYR A 217 -16.43 -2.87 -1.15
C TYR A 217 -17.00 -1.72 -0.34
N GLY A 218 -18.30 -1.76 -0.04
CA GLY A 218 -18.96 -0.70 0.74
C GLY A 218 -18.44 -0.65 2.18
N GLY A 219 -18.38 -1.80 2.84
CA GLY A 219 -17.98 -1.90 4.24
C GLY A 219 -19.17 -1.88 5.20
N ALA A 220 -18.97 -1.38 6.42
CA ALA A 220 -19.99 -1.42 7.48
C ALA A 220 -20.90 -0.20 7.53
N GLY A 221 -20.49 0.91 6.88
CA GLY A 221 -21.33 2.10 6.81
C GLY A 221 -22.46 1.97 5.79
N ARG A 222 -23.28 3.03 5.68
CA ARG A 222 -24.38 3.09 4.72
C ARG A 222 -23.92 3.82 3.47
N ASN A 223 -23.72 3.06 2.40
CA ASN A 223 -23.06 3.51 1.19
C ASN A 223 -24.04 3.70 0.04
N VAL A 224 -23.58 4.43 -0.97
CA VAL A 224 -24.30 4.63 -2.21
C VAL A 224 -23.39 4.31 -3.39
N PHE A 225 -23.85 3.46 -4.30
CA PHE A 225 -23.18 3.13 -5.55
C PHE A 225 -23.99 3.68 -6.71
N LEU A 226 -23.42 4.63 -7.44
CA LEU A 226 -24.07 5.28 -8.59
C LEU A 226 -23.26 5.02 -9.85
N GLN A 227 -23.94 4.68 -10.93
CA GLN A 227 -23.37 4.70 -12.27
C GLN A 227 -24.13 5.73 -13.10
N GLU A 228 -23.43 6.73 -13.65
CA GLU A 228 -24.10 7.78 -14.44
C GLU A 228 -24.46 7.29 -15.84
N ASP A 229 -23.59 6.49 -16.45
CA ASP A 229 -23.73 6.01 -17.83
C ASP A 229 -24.40 4.63 -17.89
N ILE A 230 -25.60 4.49 -17.32
CA ILE A 230 -26.33 3.21 -17.19
C ILE A 230 -26.61 2.55 -18.56
N LEU A 231 -26.67 3.36 -19.62
CA LEU A 231 -26.97 2.94 -20.99
C LEU A 231 -25.74 2.49 -21.80
N VAL A 232 -24.53 2.53 -21.23
CA VAL A 232 -23.32 2.09 -21.95
C VAL A 232 -23.22 0.56 -21.91
N PRO A 233 -23.28 -0.11 -23.07
CA PRO A 233 -23.08 -1.56 -23.12
C PRO A 233 -21.62 -1.88 -22.77
N ASN A 234 -21.44 -2.78 -21.81
CA ASN A 234 -20.20 -3.43 -21.37
C ASN A 234 -19.31 -2.66 -20.36
N ALA A 235 -19.81 -2.38 -19.16
CA ALA A 235 -18.96 -2.16 -17.96
C ALA A 235 -18.46 -3.49 -17.33
N ASP A 236 -18.16 -4.49 -18.17
CA ASP A 236 -17.62 -5.77 -17.71
C ASP A 236 -16.31 -5.55 -16.95
N GLY A 237 -16.20 -6.17 -15.77
CA GLY A 237 -15.02 -6.07 -14.92
C GLY A 237 -15.22 -5.25 -13.64
N ILE A 238 -16.33 -4.50 -13.51
CA ILE A 238 -16.71 -3.88 -12.23
C ILE A 238 -17.54 -4.86 -11.40
N SER A 239 -17.12 -5.10 -10.17
CA SER A 239 -17.89 -5.83 -9.16
C SER A 239 -18.10 -4.95 -7.93
N VAL A 240 -19.34 -4.85 -7.48
CA VAL A 240 -19.74 -4.12 -6.28
C VAL A 240 -20.17 -5.13 -5.21
N TYR A 241 -19.68 -4.93 -3.99
CA TYR A 241 -19.98 -5.72 -2.80
C TYR A 241 -20.67 -4.81 -1.78
N PRO A 242 -21.99 -4.61 -1.92
CA PRO A 242 -22.75 -3.73 -1.03
C PRO A 242 -23.01 -4.40 0.32
N GLY A 243 -23.09 -3.58 1.36
CA GLY A 243 -23.67 -3.93 2.65
C GLY A 243 -25.21 -4.03 2.58
N PRO A 244 -25.84 -4.50 3.66
CA PRO A 244 -27.29 -4.75 3.69
C PRO A 244 -28.15 -3.48 3.52
N ASP A 245 -27.64 -2.32 3.97
CA ASP A 245 -28.36 -1.04 3.97
C ASP A 245 -27.94 -0.09 2.83
N ASP A 246 -27.09 -0.58 1.92
CA ASP A 246 -26.51 0.21 0.84
C ASP A 246 -27.51 0.46 -0.29
N LEU A 247 -27.46 1.67 -0.84
CA LEU A 247 -28.21 2.02 -2.03
C LEU A 247 -27.37 1.71 -3.27
N VAL A 248 -27.86 0.83 -4.15
CA VAL A 248 -27.15 0.45 -5.38
C VAL A 248 -27.99 0.84 -6.60
N GLN A 249 -27.51 1.84 -7.35
CA GLN A 249 -28.10 2.32 -8.61
C GLN A 249 -27.05 2.21 -9.73
N VAL A 250 -26.82 0.98 -10.20
CA VAL A 250 -25.86 0.66 -11.26
C VAL A 250 -26.54 -0.06 -12.42
N GLY A 251 -25.96 0.02 -13.62
CA GLY A 251 -26.46 -0.68 -14.79
C GLY A 251 -26.22 -2.19 -14.74
N HIS A 252 -26.90 -2.93 -15.62
CA HIS A 252 -26.87 -4.40 -15.72
C HIS A 252 -25.47 -5.00 -16.00
N THR A 253 -24.50 -4.18 -16.39
CA THR A 253 -23.13 -4.59 -16.70
C THR A 253 -22.23 -4.62 -15.48
N VAL A 254 -22.63 -3.97 -14.38
CA VAL A 254 -21.92 -4.02 -13.10
C VAL A 254 -22.40 -5.25 -12.32
N ARG A 255 -21.45 -6.07 -11.86
CA ARG A 255 -21.78 -7.27 -11.07
C ARG A 255 -22.01 -6.88 -9.63
N VAL A 256 -23.27 -6.92 -9.18
CA VAL A 256 -23.60 -6.79 -7.76
C VAL A 256 -23.51 -8.17 -7.13
N LEU A 257 -22.53 -8.36 -6.26
CA LEU A 257 -22.24 -9.64 -5.61
C LEU A 257 -22.44 -9.51 -4.10
N PRO A 258 -22.93 -10.55 -3.41
CA PRO A 258 -22.92 -10.55 -1.96
C PRO A 258 -21.47 -10.44 -1.45
N ALA A 259 -21.30 -9.94 -0.22
CA ALA A 259 -19.99 -9.91 0.43
C ALA A 259 -19.33 -11.32 0.34
N PRO A 260 -18.01 -11.38 0.05
CA PRO A 260 -17.32 -12.65 -0.13
C PRO A 260 -17.42 -13.54 1.13
N ALA A 261 -17.30 -14.86 0.95
CA ALA A 261 -17.45 -15.86 2.03
C ALA A 261 -16.50 -15.63 3.23
N VAL A 262 -15.36 -14.97 3.00
CA VAL A 262 -14.58 -14.33 4.05
C VAL A 262 -14.95 -12.86 4.02
N ALA A 263 -15.59 -12.37 5.09
CA ALA A 263 -16.04 -10.99 5.16
C ALA A 263 -14.87 -10.04 4.88
N ALA A 264 -15.05 -9.18 3.87
CA ALA A 264 -14.16 -8.05 3.67
C ALA A 264 -14.25 -7.14 4.91
N PRO A 265 -13.14 -6.54 5.35
CA PRO A 265 -13.14 -5.63 6.49
C PRO A 265 -14.10 -4.46 6.22
N GLY A 266 -15.02 -4.23 7.14
CA GLY A 266 -16.03 -3.19 7.08
C GLY A 266 -15.68 -1.94 7.89
N THR A 267 -14.60 -1.96 8.67
CA THR A 267 -14.11 -0.79 9.43
C THR A 267 -12.60 -0.69 9.35
N ALA A 268 -12.02 0.47 9.68
CA ALA A 268 -10.57 0.64 9.76
C ALA A 268 -9.93 -0.30 10.80
N ALA A 269 -10.63 -0.57 11.92
CA ALA A 269 -10.16 -1.52 12.92
C ALA A 269 -10.09 -2.96 12.38
N GLU A 270 -11.14 -3.40 11.68
CA GLU A 270 -11.17 -4.71 11.04
C GLU A 270 -10.14 -4.83 9.92
N TRP A 271 -9.94 -3.76 9.13
CA TRP A 271 -8.89 -3.70 8.12
C TRP A 271 -7.53 -3.95 8.74
N LEU A 272 -7.16 -3.20 9.76
CA LEU A 272 -5.88 -3.37 10.44
C LEU A 272 -5.75 -4.76 11.09
N GLY A 273 -6.83 -5.29 11.67
CA GLY A 273 -6.87 -6.63 12.26
C GLY A 273 -6.84 -7.79 11.24
N SER A 274 -7.28 -7.56 10.01
CA SER A 274 -7.18 -8.55 8.92
C SER A 274 -5.77 -8.58 8.31
N GLN A 275 -5.12 -7.42 8.25
CA GLN A 275 -3.79 -7.26 7.66
C GLN A 275 -2.68 -7.73 8.61
N TYR A 276 -2.82 -7.41 9.89
CA TYR A 276 -1.91 -7.80 10.95
C TYR A 276 -2.74 -8.64 11.89
N ARG A 277 -2.31 -9.85 12.27
CA ARG A 277 -2.94 -10.63 13.37
C ARG A 277 -2.76 -9.90 14.72
N LEU A 278 -3.22 -8.67 14.82
CA LEU A 278 -3.28 -7.85 16.00
C LEU A 278 -4.59 -8.25 16.68
N ARG A 279 -4.49 -9.16 17.66
CA ARG A 279 -5.51 -9.24 18.69
C ARG A 279 -5.38 -7.97 19.52
N LEU A 280 -6.17 -6.94 19.19
CA LEU A 280 -6.39 -5.83 20.11
C LEU A 280 -7.10 -6.43 21.33
N GLY A 281 -6.36 -6.60 22.42
CA GLY A 281 -6.92 -7.11 23.67
C GLY A 281 -7.91 -6.09 24.22
N ASN A 282 -9.18 -6.47 24.35
CA ASN A 282 -10.15 -5.73 25.14
C ASN A 282 -9.67 -5.74 26.60
N ARG A 283 -8.99 -4.69 27.04
CA ARG A 283 -8.80 -4.43 28.47
C ARG A 283 -10.12 -3.86 28.98
N VAL A 284 -11.01 -4.74 29.42
CA VAL A 284 -12.14 -4.37 30.28
C VAL A 284 -11.52 -3.87 31.58
N GLU A 285 -11.60 -2.56 31.83
CA GLU A 285 -11.37 -2.02 33.16
C GLU A 285 -12.46 -2.54 34.08
N SER A 286 -12.15 -3.58 34.86
CA SER A 286 -12.93 -3.91 36.03
C SER A 286 -12.78 -2.77 37.03
N ARG A 287 -13.76 -1.87 37.08
CA ARG A 287 -13.99 -1.06 38.28
C ARG A 287 -14.33 -2.03 39.40
N GLY A 288 -13.43 -2.16 40.37
CA GLY A 288 -13.75 -2.77 41.65
C GLY A 288 -14.70 -1.87 42.43
N GLU A 289 -15.70 -2.50 43.04
CA GLU A 289 -16.26 -2.09 44.32
C GLU A 289 -15.65 -2.97 45.41
#